data_AF-A0A9E5TG19-F1
#
_entry.id   AF-A0A9E5TG19-F1
#
_cell.length_a   1.000
_cell.length_b   1.000
_cell.length_c   1.000
_cell.angle_alpha   90.00
_cell.angle_beta   90.00
_cell.angle_gamma   90.00
#
_symmetry.space_group_name_H-M   'P 1'
#
loop_
_entity.id
_entity.type
_entity.pdbx_description
1 polymer ?
#
loop_
_entity_poly.entity_id
_entity_poly.type
_entity_poly.pdbx_seq_one_letter_code
_entity_poly.pdbx_strand_id
1 'polypeptide(L)'
;GRIEMMMATNAEGTQRAMVMTVGPGEIFGWSSLVEPYQLTASAHCATPVRVVAITASGVRALMTMSCSMGYRLMQKACQTASGRLRATRVQLLSPA
;
A
#
# COMPACT_ATOMS: atom_id res chain seq x y z
N GLY A 1 -8.17 12.43 -7.96
CA GLY A 1 -7.06 12.84 -7.07
C GLY A 1 -5.89 11.91 -7.25
N ARG A 2 -4.71 12.39 -6.90
CA ARG A 2 -3.41 11.74 -7.03
C ARG A 2 -2.76 11.68 -5.65
N ILE A 3 -2.32 10.49 -5.25
CA ILE A 3 -1.59 10.25 -4.00
C ILE A 3 -0.18 9.78 -4.36
N GLU A 4 0.83 10.38 -3.77
CA GLU A 4 2.23 9.94 -3.88
C GLU A 4 2.56 9.03 -2.70
N MET A 5 3.13 7.86 -2.99
CA MET A 5 3.55 6.90 -1.97
C MET A 5 5.03 7.07 -1.70
N MET A 6 5.35 7.35 -0.44
CA MET A 6 6.72 7.53 0.05
C MET A 6 7.15 6.29 0.82
N MET A 7 8.32 5.74 0.51
CA MET A 7 8.88 4.58 1.21
C MET A 7 10.31 4.85 1.67
N ALA A 8 10.67 4.21 2.78
CA ALA A 8 12.06 4.17 3.22
C ALA A 8 12.91 3.43 2.18
N THR A 9 14.04 4.03 1.78
CA THR A 9 14.99 3.44 0.83
C THR A 9 16.26 2.93 1.50
N ASN A 10 16.41 3.16 2.80
CA ASN A 10 17.48 2.62 3.63
C ASN A 10 16.92 1.90 4.87
N ALA A 11 17.75 1.06 5.49
CA ALA A 11 17.34 0.24 6.64
C ALA A 11 16.93 1.07 7.87
N GLU A 12 17.53 2.24 8.03
CA GLU A 12 17.29 3.16 9.16
C GLU A 12 15.99 3.96 9.00
N GLY A 13 15.36 3.96 7.82
CA GLY A 13 14.15 4.72 7.54
C GLY A 13 14.33 6.24 7.45
N THR A 14 15.58 6.72 7.44
CA THR A 14 15.95 8.13 7.39
C THR A 14 15.88 8.70 5.98
N GLN A 15 16.06 7.87 4.95
CA GLN A 15 15.88 8.25 3.56
C GLN A 15 14.55 7.76 3.03
N ARG A 16 13.76 8.68 2.48
CA ARG A 16 12.47 8.35 1.85
C ARG A 16 12.43 8.86 0.43
N ALA A 17 11.96 8.03 -0.49
CA ALA A 17 11.73 8.41 -1.87
C ALA A 17 10.27 8.16 -2.27
N MET A 18 9.79 8.95 -3.22
CA MET A 18 8.56 8.64 -3.94
C MET A 18 8.82 7.40 -4.79
N VAL A 19 8.03 6.35 -4.57
CA VAL A 19 8.19 5.07 -5.30
C VAL A 19 7.09 4.82 -6.32
N MET A 20 5.90 5.37 -6.09
CA MET A 20 4.77 5.25 -7.02
C MET A 20 3.70 6.32 -6.74
N THR A 21 2.83 6.48 -7.72
CA THR A 21 1.59 7.25 -7.60
C THR A 21 0.40 6.30 -7.52
N VAL A 22 -0.58 6.64 -6.68
CA VAL A 22 -1.88 5.97 -6.54
C VAL A 22 -2.97 6.92 -7.07
N GLY A 23 -3.81 6.39 -7.96
CA GLY A 23 -4.91 7.08 -8.61
C GLY A 23 -6.30 6.57 -8.21
N PRO A 24 -7.37 7.08 -8.85
CA PRO A 24 -8.73 6.64 -8.61
C PRO A 24 -8.92 5.14 -8.83
N GLY A 25 -9.56 4.45 -7.89
CA GLY A 25 -9.84 3.01 -7.96
C GLY A 25 -8.70 2.12 -7.48
N GLU A 26 -7.52 2.69 -7.19
CA GLU A 26 -6.38 1.95 -6.65
C GLU A 26 -6.40 1.90 -5.12
N ILE A 27 -5.82 0.84 -4.57
CA ILE A 27 -5.81 0.57 -3.12
C ILE A 27 -4.43 0.89 -2.55
N PHE A 28 -4.42 1.51 -1.35
CA PHE A 28 -3.24 1.65 -0.52
C PHE A 28 -3.54 1.20 0.91
N GLY A 29 -2.50 1.08 1.76
CA GLY A 29 -2.64 0.59 3.13
C GLY A 29 -2.76 -0.94 3.29
N TRP A 30 -2.57 -1.72 2.22
CA TRP A 30 -2.71 -3.19 2.25
C TRP A 30 -1.91 -3.89 3.37
N SER A 31 -0.77 -3.34 3.77
CA SER A 31 0.11 -3.98 4.76
C SER A 31 -0.48 -3.98 6.17
N SER A 32 -1.55 -3.23 6.44
CA SER A 32 -2.32 -3.35 7.69
C SER A 32 -3.15 -4.64 7.78
N LEU A 33 -3.26 -5.41 6.70
CA LEU A 33 -4.01 -6.68 6.67
C LEU A 33 -3.16 -7.90 7.03
N VAL A 34 -1.83 -7.79 6.98
CA VAL A 34 -0.87 -8.87 7.20
C VAL A 34 -0.02 -8.51 8.42
N GLU A 35 0.32 -9.48 9.26
CA GLU A 35 1.22 -9.24 10.40
C GLU A 35 2.55 -8.62 9.93
N PRO A 36 3.10 -7.62 10.65
CA PRO A 36 2.71 -7.13 11.98
C PRO A 36 1.66 -6.00 11.97
N TYR A 37 0.83 -5.89 10.92
CA TYR A 37 -0.23 -4.90 10.74
C TYR A 37 0.25 -3.45 10.66
N GLN A 38 1.48 -3.25 10.16
CA GLN A 38 2.11 -1.93 10.05
C GLN A 38 2.07 -1.39 8.62
N LEU A 39 1.95 -0.07 8.48
CA LEU A 39 2.04 0.59 7.18
C LEU A 39 3.49 0.61 6.69
N THR A 40 3.71 0.13 5.47
CA THR A 40 5.05 0.07 4.86
C THR A 40 5.41 1.31 4.02
N ALA A 41 4.46 2.23 3.87
CA ALA A 41 4.62 3.45 3.07
C ALA A 41 3.75 4.57 3.64
N SER A 42 4.21 5.81 3.51
CA SER A 42 3.40 7.02 3.75
C SER A 42 2.67 7.41 2.45
N ALA A 43 1.52 8.09 2.58
CA ALA A 43 0.68 8.50 1.46
C ALA A 43 0.46 10.02 1.53
N HIS A 44 0.89 10.74 0.50
CA HIS A 44 0.81 12.20 0.43
C HIS A 44 -0.17 12.61 -0.68
N CYS A 45 -1.12 13.50 -0.38
CA CYS A 45 -2.07 13.97 -1.39
C CYS A 45 -1.41 15.05 -2.26
N ALA A 46 -0.99 14.68 -3.48
CA ALA A 46 -0.39 15.62 -4.44
C ALA A 46 -1.45 16.54 -5.10
N THR A 47 -2.72 16.17 -5.01
CA THR A 47 -3.88 16.94 -5.48
C THR A 47 -5.05 16.70 -4.51
N PRO A 48 -6.16 17.46 -4.59
CA PRO A 48 -7.37 17.14 -3.84
C PRO A 48 -7.83 15.70 -4.10
N VAL A 49 -7.96 14.92 -3.04
CA VAL A 49 -8.33 13.50 -3.08
C VAL A 49 -9.50 13.24 -2.14
N ARG A 50 -10.40 12.35 -2.57
CA ARG A 50 -11.42 11.73 -1.72
C ARG A 50 -11.14 10.23 -1.66
N VAL A 51 -11.16 9.66 -0.46
CA VAL A 51 -10.89 8.24 -0.24
C VAL A 51 -12.06 7.58 0.49
N VAL A 52 -12.25 6.29 0.26
CA VAL A 52 -13.05 5.43 1.13
C VAL A 52 -12.09 4.80 2.12
N ALA A 53 -12.20 5.18 3.39
CA ALA A 53 -11.39 4.62 4.46
C ALA A 53 -12.13 3.47 5.16
N ILE A 54 -11.46 2.33 5.31
CA ILE A 54 -11.99 1.16 6.01
C ILE A 54 -11.00 0.78 7.11
N THR A 55 -11.49 0.52 8.32
CA THR A 55 -10.62 0.13 9.44
C THR A 55 -10.03 -1.25 9.17
N ALA A 56 -8.71 -1.40 9.37
CA ALA A 56 -8.03 -2.65 9.12
C ALA A 56 -8.57 -3.81 9.99
N SER A 57 -8.95 -3.52 11.24
CA SER A 57 -9.59 -4.50 12.13
C SER A 57 -10.92 -5.01 11.57
N GLY A 58 -11.76 -4.11 11.01
CA GLY A 58 -13.01 -4.49 10.38
C GLY A 58 -12.81 -5.36 9.14
N VAL A 59 -11.83 -5.01 8.29
CA VAL A 59 -11.49 -5.84 7.14
C VAL A 59 -10.99 -7.22 7.58
N ARG A 60 -10.10 -7.30 8.57
CA ARG A 60 -9.60 -8.60 9.08
C ARG A 60 -10.74 -9.44 9.66
N ALA A 61 -11.65 -8.85 10.41
CA ALA A 61 -12.84 -9.56 10.91
C ALA A 61 -13.69 -10.12 9.75
N LEU A 62 -13.92 -9.33 8.70
CA LEU A 62 -14.63 -9.77 7.50
C LEU A 62 -13.91 -10.93 6.79
N MET A 63 -12.58 -10.89 6.72
CA MET A 63 -11.77 -11.97 6.13
C MET A 63 -11.94 -13.28 6.91
N THR A 64 -12.04 -13.22 8.24
CA THR A 64 -12.28 -14.38 9.11
C THR A 64 -13.71 -14.90 9.00
N MET A 65 -14.69 -14.00 8.88
CA MET A 65 -16.11 -14.38 8.78
C MET A 65 -16.46 -15.06 7.45
N SER A 66 -15.71 -14.81 6.38
CA SER A 66 -15.93 -15.43 5.07
C SER A 66 -14.61 -15.73 4.37
N CYS A 67 -14.26 -17.01 4.28
CA CYS A 67 -13.04 -17.45 3.61
C CYS A 67 -12.98 -16.98 2.15
N SER A 68 -14.10 -16.98 1.43
CA SER A 68 -14.17 -16.48 0.04
C SER A 68 -13.85 -14.98 -0.06
N MET A 69 -14.31 -14.19 0.91
CA MET A 69 -13.99 -12.76 1.01
C MET A 69 -12.53 -12.57 1.40
N GLY A 70 -12.05 -13.31 2.40
CA GLY A 70 -10.65 -13.33 2.83
C GLY A 70 -9.70 -13.62 1.68
N TYR A 71 -10.00 -14.64 0.88
CA TYR A 71 -9.24 -15.01 -0.29
C TYR A 71 -9.18 -13.88 -1.34
N ARG A 72 -10.33 -13.28 -1.68
CA ARG A 72 -10.38 -12.17 -2.66
C ARG A 72 -9.62 -10.94 -2.18
N LEU A 73 -9.77 -10.58 -0.90
CA LEU A 73 -9.04 -9.47 -0.29
C LEU A 73 -7.53 -9.73 -0.28
N MET A 74 -7.13 -10.95 0.06
CA MET A 74 -5.71 -11.33 0.05
C MET A 74 -5.12 -11.31 -1.37
N GLN A 75 -5.84 -11.80 -2.37
CA GLN A 75 -5.41 -11.66 -3.77
C GLN A 75 -5.16 -10.19 -4.15
N LYS A 76 -6.04 -9.27 -3.75
CA LYS A 76 -5.87 -7.83 -4.00
C LYS A 76 -4.69 -7.24 -3.21
N ALA A 77 -4.49 -7.65 -1.96
CA ALA A 77 -3.34 -7.26 -1.18
C ALA A 77 -2.02 -7.71 -1.82
N CYS A 78 -1.94 -8.98 -2.26
CA CYS A 78 -0.77 -9.54 -2.94
C CYS A 78 -0.50 -8.85 -4.29
N GLN A 79 -1.54 -8.56 -5.09
CA GLN A 79 -1.39 -7.79 -6.34
C GLN A 79 -0.80 -6.40 -6.07
N THR A 80 -1.32 -5.72 -5.04
CA THR A 80 -0.81 -4.40 -4.64
C THR A 80 0.64 -4.51 -4.19
N ALA A 81 0.97 -5.46 -3.31
CA ALA A 81 2.33 -5.69 -2.82
C ALA A 81 3.32 -6.00 -3.94
N SER A 82 2.96 -6.87 -4.90
CA SER A 82 3.78 -7.20 -6.05
C SER A 82 4.05 -5.99 -6.94
N GLY A 83 3.02 -5.18 -7.21
CA GLY A 83 3.16 -3.91 -7.92
C GLY A 83 4.13 -2.96 -7.21
N ARG A 84 4.05 -2.86 -5.88
CA ARG A 84 4.98 -2.05 -5.09
C ARG A 84 6.42 -2.54 -5.18
N LEU A 85 6.65 -3.85 -5.03
CA LEU A 85 8.00 -4.43 -5.14
C LEU A 85 8.63 -4.12 -6.50
N ARG A 86 7.85 -4.22 -7.58
CA ARG A 86 8.32 -3.87 -8.93
C ARG A 86 8.65 -2.39 -9.05
N ALA A 87 7.77 -1.50 -8.57
CA ALA A 87 7.97 -0.06 -8.62
C ALA A 87 9.22 0.38 -7.82
N THR A 88 9.36 -0.12 -6.59
CA THR A 88 10.54 0.16 -5.75
C THR A 88 11.82 -0.38 -6.40
N ARG A 89 11.79 -1.56 -7.02
CA ARG A 89 12.97 -2.09 -7.75
C ARG A 89 13.38 -1.16 -8.89
N VAL A 90 12.44 -0.64 -9.67
CA VAL A 90 12.74 0.31 -10.76
C VAL A 90 13.35 1.60 -10.20
N GLN A 91 12.79 2.13 -9.11
CA GLN A 91 13.29 3.35 -8.48
C GLN A 91 14.72 3.18 -7.94
N LEU A 92 15.04 2.02 -7.34
CA LEU A 92 16.38 1.73 -6.83
C LEU A 92 17.44 1.50 -7.92
N LEU A 93 17.02 1.08 -9.13
CA LEU A 93 17.90 0.88 -10.28
C LEU A 93 18.05 2.13 -11.14
N SER A 94 17.22 3.15 -10.93
CA SER A 94 17.28 4.40 -11.69
C SER A 94 18.37 5.30 -11.10
N PRO A 95 19.27 5.86 -11.93
CA PRO A 95 20.26 6.81 -11.44
C PRO A 95 19.57 8.05 -10.87
N ALA A 96 20.11 8.57 -9.77
CA ALA A 96 19.63 9.75 -9.06
C ALA A 96 19.69 11.02 -9.91
#